data_AF-A0A821VV90-F1
#
_entry.id   AF-A0A821VV90-F1
#
_cell.length_a   1.000
_cell.length_b   1.000
_cell.length_c   1.000
_cell.angle_alpha   90.00
_cell.angle_beta   90.00
_cell.angle_gamma   90.00
#
_symmetry.space_group_name_H-M   'P 1'
#
loop_
_entity.id
_entity.type
_entity.pdbx_description
1 polymer ?
#
loop_
_entity_poly.entity_id
_entity_poly.type
_entity_poly.pdbx_seq_one_letter_code
_entity_poly.pdbx_strand_id
1 'polypeptide(L)'
;GSTSCNKCRQGISCTTTSQLPIPCPPGSYTDMYSQTTCRPCRNGTYTMQSGSTSCNKCPMGIFCTRTSQLPVPCPLTYYNGLYDQTSCRKCMMNSTTIIVGQTSCSRLDPVG
;
A
#
# COMPACT_ATOMS: atom_id res chain seq x y z
N GLY A 1 -25.64 -10.45 34.24
CA GLY A 1 -25.24 -9.18 33.59
C GLY A 1 -24.06 -9.47 32.70
N SER A 2 -24.26 -9.42 31.38
CA SER A 2 -23.22 -9.71 30.39
C SER A 2 -22.23 -8.56 30.33
N THR A 3 -21.12 -8.69 31.05
CA THR A 3 -19.94 -7.81 30.90
C THR A 3 -19.26 -8.11 29.57
N SER A 4 -19.92 -7.80 28.44
CA SER A 4 -19.23 -7.70 27.16
C SER A 4 -18.36 -6.46 27.23
N CYS A 5 -17.15 -6.61 27.76
CA CYS A 5 -16.05 -5.73 27.41
C CYS A 5 -16.03 -5.72 25.87
N ASN A 6 -16.46 -4.61 25.27
CA ASN A 6 -16.51 -4.41 23.83
C ASN A 6 -15.09 -4.59 23.29
N LYS A 7 -14.72 -5.83 22.97
CA LYS A 7 -13.44 -6.19 22.38
C LYS A 7 -13.33 -5.42 21.08
N CYS A 8 -12.44 -4.44 21.03
CA CYS A 8 -12.22 -3.67 19.83
C CYS A 8 -11.78 -4.62 18.73
N ARG A 9 -12.59 -4.68 17.68
CA ARG A 9 -12.40 -5.60 16.57
C ARG A 9 -11.22 -5.12 15.73
N GLN A 10 -10.71 -6.00 14.89
CA GLN A 10 -9.68 -5.66 13.90
C GLN A 10 -10.13 -4.44 13.07
N GLY A 11 -9.17 -3.62 12.66
CA GLY A 11 -9.43 -2.35 12.00
C GLY A 11 -9.71 -1.19 12.94
N ILE A 12 -9.97 -1.42 14.22
CA ILE A 12 -10.41 -0.38 15.15
C ILE A 12 -9.47 -0.30 16.37
N SER A 13 -8.98 0.89 16.67
CA SER A 13 -8.20 1.19 17.88
C SER A 13 -9.08 1.67 19.02
N CYS A 14 -8.80 1.21 20.24
CA CYS A 14 -9.47 1.66 21.45
C CYS A 14 -8.46 1.99 22.53
N THR A 15 -8.28 3.28 22.78
CA THR A 15 -7.31 3.80 23.74
C THR A 15 -7.76 3.61 25.19
N THR A 16 -9.06 3.70 25.48
CA THR A 16 -9.65 3.47 26.82
C THR A 16 -11.08 2.95 26.73
N THR A 17 -11.58 2.34 27.82
CA THR A 17 -12.98 1.87 27.96
C THR A 17 -14.03 2.98 27.92
N SER A 18 -13.61 4.25 27.98
CA SER A 18 -14.49 5.43 28.00
C SER A 18 -14.50 6.21 26.68
N GLN A 19 -13.63 5.86 25.71
CA GLN A 19 -13.57 6.50 24.40
C GLN A 19 -14.22 5.62 23.33
N LEU A 20 -14.91 6.26 22.39
CA LEU A 20 -15.50 5.58 21.24
C LEU A 20 -14.42 4.86 20.41
N PRO A 21 -14.67 3.65 19.89
CA PRO A 21 -13.73 2.95 19.03
C PRO A 21 -13.43 3.76 17.76
N ILE A 22 -12.15 3.97 17.42
CA ILE A 22 -11.75 4.77 16.26
C ILE A 22 -11.15 3.85 15.18
N PRO A 23 -11.67 3.86 13.94
CA PRO A 23 -11.09 3.08 12.85
C PRO A 23 -9.68 3.56 12.51
N CYS A 24 -8.78 2.64 12.16
CA CYS A 24 -7.44 3.00 11.76
C CYS A 24 -7.45 3.92 10.54
N PRO A 25 -6.68 5.01 10.54
CA PRO A 25 -6.62 5.90 9.40
C PRO A 25 -5.91 5.22 8.22
N PRO A 26 -6.13 5.70 6.98
CA PRO A 26 -5.38 5.25 5.81
C PRO A 26 -3.87 5.24 6.05
N GLY A 27 -3.20 4.23 5.50
CA GLY A 27 -1.78 3.95 5.74
C GLY A 27 -1.46 3.27 7.07
N SER A 28 -2.48 2.92 7.87
CA SER A 28 -2.34 2.14 9.09
C SER A 28 -3.40 1.03 9.19
N TYR A 29 -3.11 -0.01 9.97
CA TYR A 29 -3.96 -1.16 10.14
C TYR A 29 -3.88 -1.74 11.57
N THR A 30 -4.85 -2.58 11.92
CA THR A 30 -4.77 -3.45 13.11
C THR A 30 -5.43 -4.79 12.82
N ASP A 31 -4.66 -5.86 12.99
CA ASP A 31 -5.05 -7.25 12.79
C ASP A 31 -5.47 -7.96 14.09
N MET A 32 -5.31 -7.31 15.24
CA MET A 32 -5.58 -7.93 16.54
C MET A 32 -6.75 -7.27 17.27
N TYR A 33 -7.49 -8.10 18.01
CA TYR A 33 -8.49 -7.61 18.95
C TYR A 33 -7.81 -6.82 20.07
N SER A 34 -8.45 -5.75 20.53
CA SER A 34 -8.01 -4.94 21.68
C SER A 34 -6.69 -4.19 21.46
N GLN A 35 -6.28 -3.94 20.22
CA GLN A 35 -5.18 -2.99 19.97
C GLN A 35 -5.62 -1.57 20.34
N THR A 36 -4.79 -0.90 21.14
CA THR A 36 -4.98 0.50 21.52
C THR A 36 -4.45 1.46 20.46
N THR A 37 -3.60 0.99 19.55
CA THR A 37 -2.92 1.81 18.54
C THR A 37 -2.88 1.10 17.19
N CYS A 38 -3.10 1.83 16.10
CA CYS A 38 -2.96 1.33 14.74
C CYS A 38 -1.49 1.25 14.33
N ARG A 39 -1.12 0.16 13.65
CA ARG A 39 0.23 -0.05 13.13
C ARG A 39 0.35 0.59 11.75
N PRO A 40 1.40 1.38 11.47
CA PRO A 40 1.61 1.89 10.12
C PRO A 40 1.93 0.74 9.16
N CYS A 41 1.48 0.88 7.92
CA CYS A 41 1.92 0.00 6.84
C CYS A 41 3.43 0.14 6.60
N ARG A 42 4.07 -0.94 6.15
CA ARG A 42 5.47 -0.91 5.73
C ARG A 42 5.60 -0.15 4.41
N ASN A 43 6.73 0.52 4.20
CA ASN A 43 7.09 1.03 2.86
C ASN A 43 6.98 -0.08 1.80
N GLY A 44 6.43 0.27 0.63
CA GLY A 44 6.07 -0.70 -0.39
C GLY A 44 4.71 -1.37 -0.19
N THR A 45 4.01 -1.06 0.90
CA THR A 45 2.60 -1.48 1.10
C THR A 45 1.73 -0.26 1.35
N TYR A 46 0.42 -0.39 1.15
CA TYR A 46 -0.51 0.72 1.31
C TYR A 46 -1.88 0.25 1.78
N THR A 47 -2.61 1.15 2.42
CA THR A 47 -4.05 1.00 2.56
C THR A 47 -4.76 2.34 2.49
N MET A 48 -5.80 2.41 1.67
CA MET A 48 -6.61 3.61 1.51
C MET A 48 -7.86 3.59 2.39
N GLN A 49 -8.22 2.43 2.92
CA GLN A 49 -9.45 2.25 3.67
C GLN A 49 -9.20 2.56 5.15
N SER A 50 -10.07 3.39 5.72
CA SER A 50 -10.18 3.47 7.16
C SER A 50 -10.68 2.12 7.70
N GLY A 51 -10.19 1.73 8.87
CA GLY A 51 -10.60 0.46 9.45
C GLY A 51 -9.87 -0.76 8.89
N SER A 52 -8.72 -0.56 8.24
CA SER A 52 -8.00 -1.66 7.61
C SER A 52 -7.43 -2.66 8.62
N THR A 53 -7.54 -3.95 8.31
CA THR A 53 -6.97 -5.04 9.11
C THR A 53 -5.62 -5.53 8.59
N SER A 54 -5.21 -5.06 7.41
CA SER A 54 -3.94 -5.38 6.78
C SER A 54 -3.56 -4.31 5.75
N CYS A 55 -2.33 -4.36 5.25
CA CYS A 55 -1.84 -3.50 4.17
C CYS A 55 -1.76 -4.29 2.86
N ASN A 56 -2.14 -3.66 1.76
CA ASN A 56 -2.01 -4.21 0.42
C ASN A 56 -0.56 -4.06 -0.05
N LYS A 57 -0.02 -5.11 -0.68
CA LYS A 57 1.28 -5.05 -1.37
C LYS A 57 1.20 -4.09 -2.54
N CYS A 58 2.26 -3.34 -2.79
CA CYS A 58 2.36 -2.55 -4.02
C CYS A 58 2.64 -3.51 -5.18
N PRO A 59 1.73 -3.66 -6.16
CA PRO A 59 1.93 -4.58 -7.26
C PRO A 59 2.98 -4.08 -8.25
N MET A 60 3.44 -4.98 -9.11
CA MET A 60 4.33 -4.65 -10.21
C MET A 60 3.68 -3.62 -11.16
N GLY A 61 4.51 -2.86 -11.87
CA GLY A 61 4.10 -1.82 -12.80
C GLY A 61 3.79 -0.48 -12.13
N ILE A 62 3.54 -0.48 -10.82
CA ILE A 62 3.22 0.72 -10.04
C ILE A 62 4.14 0.81 -8.83
N PHE A 63 4.19 1.98 -8.19
CA PHE A 63 5.02 2.23 -7.02
C PHE A 63 4.23 2.95 -5.93
N CYS A 64 4.61 2.71 -4.68
CA CYS A 64 3.89 3.20 -3.51
C CYS A 64 4.86 3.99 -2.61
N THR A 65 4.95 5.30 -2.82
CA THR A 65 5.81 6.20 -2.02
C THR A 65 5.26 6.46 -0.63
N ARG A 66 3.94 6.50 -0.48
CA ARG A 66 3.24 6.71 0.78
C ARG A 66 2.22 5.61 1.01
N THR A 67 2.16 5.15 2.24
CA THR A 67 1.27 4.07 2.68
C THR A 67 -0.21 4.47 2.68
N SER A 68 -0.49 5.78 2.76
CA SER A 68 -1.83 6.37 2.82
C SER A 68 -2.28 7.00 1.50
N GLN A 69 -1.62 6.68 0.38
CA GLN A 69 -1.95 7.21 -0.94
C GLN A 69 -2.18 6.10 -1.95
N LEU A 70 -2.89 6.45 -3.03
CA LEU A 70 -3.06 5.56 -4.16
C LEU A 70 -1.70 5.25 -4.78
N PRO A 71 -1.44 3.97 -5.15
CA PRO A 71 -0.27 3.62 -5.94
C PRO A 71 -0.21 4.40 -7.25
N VAL A 72 0.99 4.78 -7.66
CA VAL A 72 1.20 5.56 -8.88
C VAL A 72 1.81 4.65 -9.95
N PRO A 73 1.27 4.61 -11.17
CA PRO A 73 1.86 3.80 -12.22
C PRO A 73 3.19 4.36 -12.70
N CYS A 74 4.10 3.48 -13.11
CA CYS A 74 5.39 3.91 -13.65
C CYS A 74 5.20 4.67 -14.96
N PRO A 75 5.75 5.88 -15.10
CA PRO A 75 5.64 6.65 -16.34
C PRO A 75 6.42 5.99 -17.49
N LEU A 76 6.19 6.46 -18.72
CA LEU A 76 6.99 6.03 -19.87
C LEU A 76 8.49 6.21 -19.61
N THR A 77 9.32 5.36 -20.20
CA THR A 77 10.77 5.18 -19.93
C THR A 77 11.14 4.65 -18.54
N TYR A 78 10.14 4.37 -17.68
CA TYR A 78 10.33 3.73 -16.38
C TYR A 78 9.45 2.49 -16.25
N TYR A 79 9.87 1.54 -15.42
CA TYR A 79 9.18 0.29 -15.17
C TYR A 79 9.30 -0.12 -13.70
N ASN A 80 8.40 -1.00 -13.25
CA ASN A 80 8.57 -1.71 -12.00
C ASN A 80 8.29 -3.20 -12.17
N GLY A 81 9.33 -4.02 -12.16
CA GLY A 81 9.22 -5.48 -12.28
C GLY A 81 9.15 -6.22 -10.95
N LEU A 82 8.95 -5.55 -9.81
CA LEU A 82 8.94 -6.17 -8.48
C LEU A 82 7.75 -5.69 -7.65
N TYR A 83 7.33 -6.52 -6.68
CA TYR A 83 6.39 -6.09 -5.65
C TYR A 83 7.06 -5.15 -4.65
N ASP A 84 6.23 -4.43 -3.91
CA ASP A 84 6.62 -3.64 -2.74
C ASP A 84 7.67 -2.55 -3.02
N GLN A 85 7.70 -2.03 -4.26
CA GLN A 85 8.60 -0.94 -4.62
C GLN A 85 8.01 0.43 -4.28
N THR A 86 8.90 1.34 -3.87
CA THR A 86 8.58 2.75 -3.59
C THR A 86 9.00 3.69 -4.71
N SER A 87 9.60 3.16 -5.78
CA SER A 87 10.05 3.92 -6.95
C SER A 87 10.10 3.02 -8.19
N CYS A 88 10.06 3.65 -9.37
CA CYS A 88 10.26 2.97 -10.63
C CYS A 88 11.73 2.97 -11.02
N ARG A 89 12.13 1.94 -11.76
CA ARG A 89 13.46 1.85 -12.37
C ARG A 89 13.41 2.47 -13.76
N LYS A 90 14.44 3.25 -14.10
CA LYS A 90 14.58 3.82 -15.44
C LYS A 90 15.05 2.73 -16.42
N CYS A 91 14.50 2.72 -17.62
CA CYS A 91 15.02 1.88 -18.71
C CYS A 91 16.45 2.30 -19.08
N MET A 92 17.32 1.32 -19.33
CA MET A 92 18.70 1.55 -19.74
C MET A 92 18.85 1.29 -21.25
N MET A 93 19.68 2.09 -21.92
CA MET A 93 20.18 1.95 -23.30
C MET A 93 19.25 1.27 -24.32
N ASN A 94 18.76 2.03 -25.31
CA ASN A 94 17.94 1.53 -26.42
C ASN A 94 16.74 0.66 -25.97
N SER A 95 16.17 0.99 -24.81
CA SER A 95 14.93 0.39 -24.33
C SER A 95 14.03 1.45 -23.72
N THR A 96 12.72 1.25 -23.82
CA THR A 96 11.70 2.12 -23.23
C THR A 96 10.52 1.28 -22.76
N THR A 97 9.70 1.84 -21.90
CA THR A 97 8.32 1.40 -21.77
C THR A 97 7.47 2.11 -22.84
N ILE A 98 6.58 1.37 -23.49
CA ILE A 98 5.68 1.85 -24.55
C ILE A 98 4.28 2.16 -24.01
N ILE A 99 3.95 1.70 -22.80
CA ILE A 99 2.74 2.05 -22.07
C ILE A 99 3.08 2.34 -20.60
N VAL A 100 2.29 3.21 -19.98
CA VAL A 100 2.39 3.52 -18.55
C VAL A 100 2.08 2.25 -17.74
N GLY A 101 2.85 2.01 -16.67
CA GLY A 101 2.62 0.88 -15.77
C GLY A 101 3.28 -0.44 -16.21
N GLN A 102 4.20 -0.43 -17.18
CA GLN A 102 4.89 -1.67 -17.57
C GLN A 102 5.81 -2.22 -16.47
N THR A 103 5.95 -3.54 -16.49
CA THR A 103 6.76 -4.31 -15.54
C THR A 103 8.17 -4.61 -16.07
N SER A 104 8.47 -4.23 -17.31
CA SER A 104 9.76 -4.40 -17.97
C SER A 104 9.91 -3.39 -19.11
N CYS A 105 11.16 -3.15 -19.53
CA CYS A 105 11.44 -2.33 -20.71
C CYS A 105 11.39 -3.17 -21.99
N SER A 106 10.82 -2.61 -23.05
CA SER A 106 10.90 -3.14 -24.41
C SER A 106 12.14 -2.57 -25.09
N ARG A 107 12.89 -3.41 -25.82
CA ARG A 107 13.95 -2.89 -26.71
C ARG A 107 13.30 -2.05 -27.80
N LEU A 108 13.93 -0.93 -28.10
CA LEU A 108 13.61 -0.16 -29.29
C LEU A 108 14.20 -0.93 -30.45
N ASP A 109 13.41 -1.83 -31.04
CA ASP A 109 13.79 -2.40 -32.32
C ASP A 109 13.80 -1.24 -33.34
N PRO A 110 14.93 -0.98 -34.02
CA PRO A 110 14.93 -0.07 -35.15
C PRO A 110 13.98 -0.70 -36.16
N VAL A 111 12.84 -0.04 -36.36
CA VAL A 111 11.75 -0.45 -37.25
C VAL A 111 12.32 -1.07 -38.53
N GLY A 112 11.91 -2.31 -38.81
CA GLY A 112 12.15 -2.97 -40.10
C GLY A 112 11.32 -2.35 -41.20
#